data_AF-A0A8S1HBY9-F1
#
_entry.id   AF-A0A8S1HBY9-F1
#
_cell.length_a   1.000
_cell.length_b   1.000
_cell.length_c   1.000
_cell.angle_alpha   90.00
_cell.angle_beta   90.00
_cell.angle_gamma   90.00
#
_symmetry.space_group_name_H-M   'P 1'
#
loop_
_entity.id
_entity.type
_entity.pdbx_description
1 polymer ?
#
loop_
_entity_poly.entity_id
_entity_poly.type
_entity_poly.pdbx_seq_one_letter_code
_entity_poly.pdbx_strand_id
1 'polypeptide(L)'
;MSAHLARASFLSTRISTRQASSHAHDQHAVWRTINKLGSEGKWDNINNKPKLFLFGQAKKDTYAAYGAINRSTDFFQSTPYGPYMKVIWRLALLLGTVQAGVILYEWLVPEQKRLQYKHRHHGHHGEHH
;
A
#
# COMPACT_ATOMS: atom_id res chain seq x y z
N MET A 1 21.60 -57.87 62.99
CA MET A 1 20.45 -58.41 62.24
C MET A 1 19.95 -57.31 61.33
N SER A 2 20.01 -57.59 60.03
CA SER A 2 19.66 -56.69 58.93
C SER A 2 18.21 -56.22 58.95
N ALA A 3 17.98 -54.99 58.51
CA ALA A 3 16.78 -54.62 57.77
C ALA A 3 17.10 -53.42 56.87
N HIS A 4 17.37 -53.72 55.60
CA HIS A 4 17.33 -52.77 54.49
C HIS A 4 15.90 -52.25 54.34
N LEU A 5 15.71 -50.93 54.21
CA LEU A 5 14.56 -50.38 53.50
C LEU A 5 15.01 -49.24 52.60
N ALA A 6 14.92 -49.54 51.30
CA ALA A 6 15.25 -48.67 50.20
C ALA A 6 14.35 -47.43 50.18
N ARG A 7 14.95 -46.25 50.14
CA ARG A 7 14.22 -45.01 49.87
C ARG A 7 14.13 -44.85 48.35
N ALA A 8 13.05 -45.37 47.78
CA ALA A 8 12.76 -45.24 46.36
C ALA A 8 12.46 -43.77 46.01
N SER A 9 13.20 -43.29 45.02
CA SER A 9 13.12 -41.97 44.41
C SER A 9 11.80 -41.82 43.66
N PHE A 10 10.95 -40.88 44.07
CA PHE A 10 9.86 -40.39 43.23
C PHE A 10 10.21 -38.98 42.74
N LEU A 11 11.03 -38.92 41.70
CA LEU A 11 11.09 -37.73 40.84
C LEU A 11 9.80 -37.73 40.03
N SER A 12 8.84 -36.92 40.46
CA SER A 12 7.64 -36.62 39.67
C SER A 12 8.07 -35.74 38.49
N THR A 13 8.53 -36.38 37.41
CA THR A 13 8.70 -35.72 36.12
C THR A 13 7.29 -35.39 35.62
N ARG A 14 6.83 -34.18 35.94
CA ARG A 14 5.74 -33.55 35.18
C ARG A 14 6.25 -33.35 33.76
N ILE A 15 6.03 -34.33 32.92
CA ILE A 15 6.11 -34.17 31.47
C ILE A 15 5.02 -33.16 31.14
N SER A 16 5.42 -31.90 30.94
CA SER A 16 4.57 -30.91 30.31
C SER A 16 4.42 -31.36 28.87
N THR A 17 3.41 -32.19 28.62
CA THR A 17 2.88 -32.43 27.29
C THR A 17 2.31 -31.11 26.81
N ARG A 18 3.18 -30.29 26.20
CA ARG A 18 2.73 -29.24 25.28
C ARG A 18 1.96 -29.97 24.20
N GLN A 19 0.64 -30.01 24.32
CA GLN A 19 -0.25 -30.33 23.23
C GLN A 19 0.09 -29.37 22.10
N ALA A 20 0.85 -29.86 21.12
CA ALA A 20 1.03 -29.18 19.86
C ALA A 20 -0.36 -29.15 19.20
N SER A 21 -1.04 -28.02 19.30
CA SER A 21 -2.28 -27.77 18.57
C SER A 21 -1.98 -27.94 17.07
N SER A 22 -2.46 -29.01 16.47
CA SER A 22 -2.24 -29.40 15.06
C SER A 22 -2.96 -28.50 14.05
N HIS A 23 -3.33 -27.27 14.43
CA HIS A 23 -4.01 -26.29 13.58
C HIS A 23 -3.55 -24.85 13.83
N ALA A 24 -2.34 -24.66 14.34
CA ALA A 24 -1.71 -23.34 14.27
C ALA A 24 -1.26 -23.12 12.82
N HIS A 25 -2.05 -22.36 12.05
CA HIS A 25 -1.52 -21.61 10.92
C HIS A 25 -0.18 -21.03 11.37
N ASP A 26 0.95 -21.38 10.75
CA ASP A 26 2.28 -20.95 11.20
C ASP A 26 2.37 -19.42 11.05
N GLN A 27 1.86 -18.71 12.06
CA GLN A 27 1.69 -17.27 12.08
C GLN A 27 3.06 -16.58 11.99
N HIS A 28 4.11 -17.30 12.38
CA HIS A 28 5.50 -16.85 12.31
C HIS A 28 6.18 -17.17 10.97
N ALA A 29 5.61 -18.02 10.11
CA ALA A 29 6.18 -18.31 8.79
C ALA A 29 6.28 -17.04 7.93
N VAL A 30 5.23 -16.23 7.93
CA VAL A 30 5.19 -14.96 7.18
C VAL A 30 6.21 -13.96 7.73
N TRP A 31 6.41 -13.92 9.05
CA TRP A 31 7.41 -13.04 9.65
C TRP A 31 8.85 -13.52 9.37
N ARG A 32 9.08 -14.83 9.29
CA ARG A 32 10.38 -15.38 8.87
C ARG A 32 10.72 -15.02 7.43
N THR A 33 9.73 -15.07 6.51
CA THR A 33 9.96 -14.65 5.12
C THR A 33 10.20 -13.15 5.01
N ILE A 34 9.45 -12.32 5.74
CA ILE A 34 9.68 -10.87 5.80
C ILE A 34 11.09 -10.55 6.34
N ASN A 35 11.52 -11.18 7.43
CA ASN A 35 12.85 -10.97 7.99
C ASN A 35 13.95 -11.37 7.00
N LYS A 36 13.78 -12.48 6.28
CA LYS A 36 14.67 -12.89 5.20
C LYS A 36 14.72 -11.83 4.09
N LEU A 37 13.56 -11.38 3.60
CA LEU A 37 13.46 -10.34 2.57
C LEU A 37 14.07 -9.00 3.03
N GLY A 38 13.97 -8.67 4.32
CA GLY A 38 14.63 -7.53 4.96
C GLY A 38 16.14 -7.66 4.96
N SER A 39 16.66 -8.84 5.34
CA SER A 39 18.11 -9.11 5.30
C SER A 39 18.69 -9.06 3.88
N GLU A 40 17.90 -9.43 2.87
CA GLU A 40 18.26 -9.32 1.45
C GLU A 40 18.13 -7.89 0.89
N GLY A 41 17.68 -6.93 1.71
CA GLY A 41 17.47 -5.54 1.32
C GLY A 41 16.28 -5.32 0.37
N LYS A 42 15.41 -6.32 0.22
CA LYS A 42 14.19 -6.28 -0.63
C LYS A 42 12.97 -5.77 0.12
N TRP A 43 13.00 -5.84 1.46
CA TRP A 43 11.96 -5.29 2.31
C TRP A 43 12.41 -3.98 2.96
N ASP A 44 11.51 -3.01 3.03
CA ASP A 44 11.69 -1.81 3.83
C ASP A 44 11.14 -2.07 5.24
N ASN A 45 12.05 -2.33 6.18
CA ASN A 45 11.71 -2.63 7.57
C ASN A 45 11.07 -1.45 8.30
N ILE A 46 11.39 -0.21 7.93
CA ILE A 46 10.85 0.99 8.60
C ILE A 46 9.37 1.14 8.29
N ASN A 47 9.02 0.98 7.01
CA ASN A 47 7.64 1.15 6.55
C ASN A 47 6.85 -0.17 6.44
N ASN A 48 7.46 -1.29 6.84
CA ASN A 48 6.95 -2.65 6.72
C ASN A 48 6.30 -2.95 5.35
N LYS A 49 7.02 -2.64 4.26
CA LYS A 49 6.52 -2.77 2.88
C LYS A 49 7.62 -3.23 1.90
N PRO A 50 7.26 -3.77 0.73
CA PRO A 50 8.23 -4.05 -0.33
C PRO A 50 8.99 -2.79 -0.74
N LYS A 51 10.29 -2.93 -1.01
CA LYS A 51 11.12 -1.82 -1.48
C LYS A 51 10.68 -1.35 -2.87
N LEU A 52 10.89 -0.07 -3.15
CA LEU A 52 10.68 0.49 -4.48
C LEU A 52 11.67 -0.13 -5.48
N PHE A 53 11.23 -0.36 -6.72
CA PHE A 53 12.06 -0.88 -7.83
C PHE A 53 12.53 -2.33 -7.69
N LEU A 54 11.69 -3.23 -7.15
CA LEU A 54 11.92 -4.67 -7.28
C LEU A 54 11.45 -5.18 -8.64
N PHE A 55 12.25 -6.04 -9.26
CA PHE A 55 11.97 -6.63 -10.57
C PHE A 55 12.00 -8.17 -10.52
N GLY A 56 11.36 -8.80 -11.51
CA GLY A 56 11.38 -10.25 -11.69
C GLY A 56 10.83 -11.03 -10.49
N GLN A 57 11.52 -12.10 -10.11
CA GLN A 57 11.10 -13.01 -9.04
C GLN A 57 11.10 -12.34 -7.66
N ALA A 58 12.07 -11.46 -7.39
CA ALA A 58 12.15 -10.73 -6.14
C ALA A 58 10.89 -9.89 -5.88
N LYS A 59 10.32 -9.27 -6.92
CA LYS A 59 9.04 -8.56 -6.79
C LYS A 59 7.92 -9.52 -6.37
N LYS A 60 7.79 -10.66 -7.05
CA LYS A 60 6.70 -11.62 -6.80
C LYS A 60 6.74 -12.14 -5.36
N ASP A 61 7.92 -12.55 -4.88
CA ASP A 61 8.09 -13.11 -3.54
C ASP A 61 7.78 -12.05 -2.46
N THR A 62 8.26 -10.83 -2.67
CA THR A 62 8.06 -9.73 -1.71
C THR A 62 6.60 -9.28 -1.67
N TYR A 63 5.91 -9.28 -2.82
CA TYR A 63 4.48 -8.93 -2.90
C TYR A 63 3.58 -10.03 -2.34
N ALA A 64 3.96 -11.30 -2.50
CA ALA A 64 3.24 -12.42 -1.87
C ALA A 64 3.30 -12.32 -0.34
N ALA A 65 4.49 -12.02 0.21
CA ALA A 65 4.64 -11.76 1.65
C ALA A 65 3.82 -10.55 2.11
N TYR A 66 3.80 -9.47 1.32
CA TYR A 66 2.98 -8.28 1.62
C TYR A 66 1.48 -8.56 1.59
N GLY A 67 0.98 -9.31 0.61
CA GLY A 67 -0.43 -9.71 0.56
C GLY A 67 -0.84 -10.63 1.71
N ALA A 68 0.09 -11.43 2.23
CA ALA A 68 -0.17 -12.29 3.40
C ALA A 68 -0.40 -11.47 4.69
N ILE A 69 0.29 -10.33 4.85
CA ILE A 69 0.13 -9.45 6.01
C ILE A 69 -0.95 -8.38 5.83
N ASN A 70 -1.16 -7.91 4.60
CA ASN A 70 -2.08 -6.82 4.30
C ASN A 70 -3.42 -7.36 3.81
N ARG A 71 -4.40 -7.47 4.72
CA ARG A 71 -5.78 -7.90 4.41
C ARG A 71 -6.74 -6.73 4.20
N SER A 72 -6.23 -5.57 3.79
CA SER A 72 -7.08 -4.42 3.55
C SER A 72 -8.00 -4.67 2.35
N THR A 73 -9.28 -4.32 2.50
CA THR A 73 -10.32 -4.46 1.47
C THR A 73 -10.38 -3.24 0.54
N ASP A 74 -9.81 -2.10 0.94
CA ASP A 74 -9.75 -0.88 0.14
C ASP A 74 -8.72 -1.05 -1.01
N PHE A 75 -9.17 -0.83 -2.25
CA PHE A 75 -8.37 -0.98 -3.47
C PHE A 75 -7.02 -0.28 -3.36
N PHE A 76 -7.02 0.96 -2.87
CA PHE A 76 -5.79 1.71 -2.74
C PHE A 76 -4.92 1.15 -1.60
N GLN A 77 -5.47 0.73 -0.47
CA GLN A 77 -4.66 0.24 0.65
C GLN A 77 -4.08 -1.16 0.43
N SER A 78 -4.68 -1.95 -0.47
CA SER A 78 -4.22 -3.30 -0.81
C SER A 78 -2.80 -3.33 -1.39
N THR A 79 -2.38 -2.23 -2.02
CA THR A 79 -1.12 -2.13 -2.73
C THR A 79 -0.15 -1.25 -1.94
N PRO A 80 1.16 -1.60 -1.86
CA PRO A 80 2.17 -0.78 -1.17
C PRO A 80 2.22 0.68 -1.64
N TYR A 81 1.73 0.94 -2.85
CA TYR A 81 1.71 2.25 -3.52
C TYR A 81 0.37 2.98 -3.48
N GLY A 82 -0.60 2.46 -2.72
CA GLY A 82 -1.91 3.07 -2.52
C GLY A 82 -1.93 4.56 -2.30
N PRO A 83 -1.14 5.09 -1.35
CA PRO A 83 -1.08 6.51 -1.08
C PRO A 83 -0.68 7.34 -2.31
N TYR A 84 0.29 6.86 -3.10
CA TYR A 84 0.73 7.55 -4.31
C TYR A 84 -0.36 7.52 -5.38
N MET A 85 -1.02 6.38 -5.57
CA MET A 85 -2.14 6.26 -6.51
C MET A 85 -3.32 7.16 -6.12
N LYS A 86 -3.61 7.32 -4.82
CA LYS A 86 -4.62 8.28 -4.34
C LYS A 86 -4.26 9.72 -4.74
N VAL A 87 -2.99 10.11 -4.66
CA VAL A 87 -2.53 11.44 -5.07
C VAL A 87 -2.68 11.64 -6.57
N ILE A 88 -2.21 10.67 -7.37
CA ILE A 88 -2.33 10.72 -8.84
C ILE A 88 -3.80 10.81 -9.25
N TRP A 89 -4.66 10.00 -8.63
CA TRP A 89 -6.10 10.02 -8.86
C TRP A 89 -6.72 11.39 -8.55
N ARG A 90 -6.36 12.01 -7.42
CA ARG A 90 -6.82 13.36 -7.05
C ARG A 90 -6.36 14.42 -8.06
N LEU A 91 -5.12 14.34 -8.54
CA LEU A 91 -4.61 15.24 -9.57
C LEU A 91 -5.36 15.07 -10.89
N ALA A 92 -5.61 13.83 -11.31
CA ALA A 92 -6.38 13.54 -12.51
C ALA A 92 -7.82 14.08 -12.40
N LEU A 93 -8.47 13.90 -11.25
CA LEU A 93 -9.79 14.47 -10.98
C LEU A 93 -9.78 16.00 -11.04
N LEU A 94 -8.75 16.64 -10.48
CA LEU A 94 -8.64 18.11 -10.51
C LEU A 94 -8.53 18.61 -11.96
N LEU A 95 -7.64 18.02 -12.77
CA LEU A 95 -7.48 18.40 -14.17
C LEU A 95 -8.75 18.14 -14.98
N GLY A 96 -9.41 17.00 -14.77
CA GLY A 96 -10.68 16.67 -15.41
C GLY A 96 -11.78 17.65 -15.04
N THR A 97 -11.83 18.10 -13.77
CA THR A 97 -12.81 19.10 -13.30
C THR A 97 -12.59 20.46 -13.97
N VAL A 98 -11.33 20.89 -14.10
CA VAL A 98 -10.99 22.13 -14.81
C VAL A 98 -11.41 22.06 -16.27
N GLN A 99 -11.10 20.95 -16.96
CA GLN A 99 -11.49 20.77 -18.36
C GLN A 99 -13.02 20.74 -18.52
N ALA A 100 -13.73 19.98 -17.69
CA ALA A 100 -15.18 19.95 -17.70
C ALA A 100 -15.77 21.35 -17.49
N GLY A 101 -15.16 22.17 -16.62
CA GLY A 101 -15.54 23.57 -16.43
C GLY A 101 -15.33 24.43 -17.67
N VAL A 102 -14.21 24.26 -18.39
CA VAL A 102 -13.96 24.97 -19.65
C VAL A 102 -14.98 24.57 -20.72
N ILE A 103 -15.23 23.28 -20.89
CA ILE A 103 -16.23 22.77 -21.85
C ILE A 103 -17.62 23.30 -21.50
N LEU A 104 -18.00 23.26 -20.21
CA LEU A 104 -19.28 23.78 -19.74
C LEU A 104 -19.38 25.29 -19.98
N TYR A 105 -18.30 26.04 -19.78
CA TYR A 105 -18.25 27.48 -20.05
C TYR A 105 -18.44 27.77 -21.55
N GLU A 106 -17.76 27.04 -22.43
CA GLU A 106 -17.93 27.19 -23.88
C GLU A 106 -19.33 26.81 -24.35
N TRP A 107 -19.95 25.83 -23.69
CA TRP A 107 -21.33 25.44 -23.98
C TRP A 107 -22.36 26.46 -23.48
N LEU A 108 -22.16 27.02 -22.28
CA LEU A 108 -23.10 27.96 -21.65
C LEU A 108 -22.99 29.38 -22.22
N VAL A 109 -21.79 29.80 -22.64
CA VAL A 109 -21.55 31.13 -23.22
C VAL A 109 -21.50 31.03 -24.75
N PRO A 110 -22.54 31.52 -25.46
CA PRO A 110 -22.56 31.50 -26.91
C PRO A 110 -21.38 32.27 -27.49
N GLU A 111 -20.78 31.73 -28.54
CA GLU A 111 -19.55 32.21 -29.19
C GLU A 111 -19.55 33.72 -29.47
N GLN A 112 -20.73 34.29 -29.76
CA GLN A 112 -20.93 35.71 -30.06
C GLN A 112 -20.53 36.64 -28.91
N LYS A 113 -20.74 36.25 -27.64
CA LYS A 113 -20.34 37.04 -26.45
C LYS A 113 -18.84 36.94 -26.19
N ARG A 114 -18.22 35.80 -26.50
CA ARG A 114 -16.78 35.54 -26.33
C ARG A 114 -15.94 36.27 -27.38
N LEU A 115 -16.41 36.33 -28.63
CA LEU A 115 -15.79 37.10 -29.71
C LEU A 115 -15.80 38.61 -29.43
N GLN A 116 -16.91 39.13 -28.88
CA GLN A 116 -17.00 40.54 -28.49
C GLN A 116 -15.97 40.91 -27.43
N TYR A 117 -15.69 40.06 -26.44
CA TYR A 117 -14.64 40.32 -25.44
C TYR A 117 -13.22 40.27 -26.05
N LYS A 118 -12.95 39.26 -26.91
CA LYS A 118 -11.65 39.09 -27.57
C LYS A 118 -11.32 40.21 -28.58
N HIS A 119 -12.33 40.78 -29.24
CA HIS A 119 -12.16 41.86 -30.23
C HIS A 119 -12.40 43.27 -29.67
N ARG A 120 -12.92 43.41 -28.44
CA ARG A 120 -13.15 44.72 -27.81
C ARG A 120 -11.88 45.57 -27.69
N HIS A 121 -10.73 44.91 -27.52
CA HIS A 121 -9.43 45.56 -27.36
C HIS A 121 -8.65 45.78 -28.67
N HIS A 122 -9.11 45.24 -29.80
CA HIS A 122 -8.40 45.36 -31.08
C HIS A 122 -8.85 46.58 -31.91
N GLY A 123 -9.83 47.36 -31.45
CA GLY A 123 -10.38 48.52 -32.18
C GLY A 123 -9.78 49.89 -31.83
N HIS A 124 -8.80 49.99 -30.93
CA HIS A 124 -8.30 51.29 -30.41
C HIS A 124 -6.82 51.59 -30.65
N HIS A 125 -6.10 50.79 -31.46
CA HIS A 125 -4.67 50.98 -31.72
C HIS A 125 -4.34 51.28 -33.20
N GLY A 126 -5.13 52.15 -33.86
CA GLY A 126 -4.95 52.39 -35.29
C GLY A 126 -5.26 53.78 -35.81
N GLU A 127 -5.52 54.79 -34.98
CA GLU A 127 -5.79 56.15 -35.46
C GLU A 127 -5.00 57.20 -34.67
N HIS A 128 -3.74 57.37 -35.06
CA HIS A 128 -3.00 58.62 -34.86
C HIS A 128 -2.19 58.87 -36.14
N HIS A 129 -2.87 59.49 -37.11
CA HIS A 129 -2.26 60.24 -38.20
C HIS A 129 -2.22 61.72 -37.80
#